data_AF-A0AAJ3LRP2-F1
#
_entry.id   AF-A0AAJ3LRP2-F1
#
_cell.length_a   1.000
_cell.length_b   1.000
_cell.length_c   1.000
_cell.angle_alpha   90.00
_cell.angle_beta   90.00
_cell.angle_gamma   90.00
#
_symmetry.space_group_name_H-M   'P 1'
#
loop_
_entity.id
_entity.type
_entity.pdbx_description
1 polymer ?
#
loop_
_entity_poly.entity_id
_entity_poly.type
_entity_poly.pdbx_seq_one_letter_code
_entity_poly.pdbx_strand_id
1 'polypeptide(L)'
;MKSKTCTTCGETFTKQRKWSYAYFEQRKHCSRVCRESGRASILTDFIVTESGCWEWQGLVDKNGYGRAYDASMPAGRRIDWAHRVSYRLRIGPIPENHELDHTCENTVCMNPAHLDPVTRPEHVRRTIERAGGYVRQQEAAAMRHSGMTYAEIAEAMHLSGRSAAHARVQSAINNGLVDPSEVPRVRRLDSADHADIRDLYALGIPQSEIASWYRTDNSQISRICNGLVGAA
;
A
#
# COMPACT_ATOMS: atom_id res chain seq x y z
N MET A 1 50.50 -20.02 11.69
CA MET A 1 49.32 -19.40 12.34
C MET A 1 48.48 -18.78 11.23
N LYS A 2 47.20 -19.16 11.05
CA LYS A 2 46.36 -18.53 10.00
C LYS A 2 46.20 -17.02 10.30
N SER A 3 46.53 -16.16 9.34
CA SER A 3 46.39 -14.70 9.39
C SER A 3 45.44 -14.20 8.30
N LYS A 4 44.85 -13.03 8.48
CA LYS A 4 43.95 -12.36 7.53
C LYS A 4 44.19 -10.86 7.54
N THR A 5 43.85 -10.19 6.44
CA THR A 5 43.91 -8.72 6.35
C THR A 5 42.58 -8.12 6.79
N CYS A 6 42.62 -7.08 7.62
CA CYS A 6 41.43 -6.34 8.04
C CYS A 6 40.88 -5.53 6.85
N THR A 7 39.60 -5.67 6.54
CA THR A 7 38.95 -4.93 5.45
C THR A 7 38.70 -3.44 5.76
N THR A 8 39.14 -2.94 6.92
CA THR A 8 38.94 -1.55 7.33
C THR A 8 40.26 -0.80 7.45
N CYS A 9 41.19 -1.30 8.27
CA CYS A 9 42.49 -0.65 8.47
C CYS A 9 43.63 -1.22 7.61
N GLY A 10 43.40 -2.32 6.88
CA GLY A 10 44.43 -2.98 6.08
C GLY A 10 45.47 -3.78 6.88
N GLU A 11 45.43 -3.75 8.21
CA GLU A 11 46.39 -4.48 9.03
C GLU A 11 46.16 -6.00 9.00
N THR A 12 47.25 -6.76 9.07
CA THR A 12 47.21 -8.22 9.21
C THR A 12 46.90 -8.60 10.66
N PHE A 13 45.91 -9.47 10.88
CA PHE A 13 45.55 -9.99 12.18
C PHE A 13 45.49 -11.52 12.20
N THR A 14 45.79 -12.12 13.35
CA THR A 14 45.85 -13.57 13.54
C THR A 14 44.71 -14.06 14.43
N LYS A 15 44.44 -15.37 14.37
CA LYS A 15 43.44 -16.02 15.22
C LYS A 15 43.83 -15.90 16.69
N GLN A 16 42.98 -15.26 17.51
CA GLN A 16 43.13 -15.25 18.95
C GLN A 16 42.75 -16.62 19.57
N ARG A 17 43.35 -16.95 20.72
CA ARG A 17 43.10 -18.22 21.44
C ARG A 17 41.62 -18.47 21.70
N LYS A 18 40.87 -17.43 22.09
CA LYS A 18 39.43 -17.47 22.41
C LYS A 18 38.49 -17.61 21.22
N TRP A 19 38.99 -17.56 19.98
CA TRP A 19 38.15 -17.66 18.78
C TRP A 19 38.16 -19.09 18.26
N SER A 20 36.99 -19.61 17.87
CA SER A 20 36.93 -20.84 17.07
C SER A 20 37.50 -20.58 15.67
N TYR A 21 37.93 -21.64 14.98
CA TYR A 21 38.39 -21.52 13.59
C TYR A 21 37.28 -21.00 12.67
N ALA A 22 36.06 -21.55 12.78
CA ALA A 22 34.90 -21.10 12.00
C ALA A 22 34.60 -19.60 12.18
N TYR A 23 34.64 -19.11 13.43
CA TYR A 23 34.45 -17.69 13.71
C TYR A 23 35.55 -16.82 13.08
N PHE A 24 36.82 -17.25 13.20
CA PHE A 24 37.94 -16.53 12.60
C PHE A 24 37.88 -16.52 11.06
N GLU A 25 37.46 -17.62 10.45
CA GLU A 25 37.30 -17.73 9.00
C GLU A 25 36.25 -16.76 8.45
N GLN A 26 35.14 -16.54 9.16
CA GLN A 26 34.11 -15.57 8.76
C GLN A 26 34.46 -14.11 9.10
N ARG A 27 35.41 -13.88 10.01
CA ARG A 27 35.74 -12.54 10.50
C ARG A 27 36.49 -11.72 9.44
N LYS A 28 36.06 -10.47 9.22
CA LYS A 28 36.66 -9.52 8.25
C LYS A 28 37.50 -8.40 8.88
N HIS A 29 37.38 -8.18 10.19
CA HIS A 29 37.99 -7.04 10.87
C HIS A 29 38.85 -7.46 12.07
N CYS A 30 39.98 -6.79 12.28
CA CYS A 30 40.92 -7.11 13.37
C CYS A 30 40.32 -6.85 14.76
N SER A 31 39.52 -5.79 14.90
CA SER A 31 38.96 -5.34 16.18
C SER A 31 37.47 -5.00 16.07
N ARG A 32 36.83 -4.75 17.23
CA ARG A 32 35.46 -4.21 17.25
C ARG A 32 35.41 -2.82 16.62
N VAL A 33 36.43 -1.99 16.91
CA VAL A 33 36.57 -0.64 16.35
C VAL A 33 36.62 -0.69 14.83
N CYS A 34 37.49 -1.50 14.23
CA CYS A 34 37.55 -1.62 12.77
C CYS A 34 36.25 -2.15 12.16
N ARG A 35 35.54 -3.04 12.84
CA ARG A 35 34.22 -3.49 12.38
C ARG A 35 33.20 -2.35 12.41
N GLU A 36 33.26 -1.47 13.40
CA GLU A 36 32.36 -0.32 13.53
C GLU A 36 32.71 0.78 12.53
N SER A 37 34.01 1.10 12.36
CA SER A 37 34.51 2.09 11.39
C SER A 37 34.35 1.65 9.93
N GLY A 38 34.33 0.35 9.64
CA GLY A 38 34.13 -0.17 8.29
C GLY A 38 32.68 -0.29 7.86
N ARG A 39 31.72 0.21 8.65
CA ARG A 39 30.31 0.24 8.28
C ARG A 39 30.03 1.48 7.44
N ALA A 40 29.19 1.31 6.41
CA ALA A 40 28.64 2.43 5.69
C ALA A 40 27.94 3.39 6.67
N SER A 41 28.28 4.66 6.54
CA SER A 41 27.86 5.81 7.33
C SER A 41 26.88 6.64 6.52
N ILE A 42 25.72 6.90 7.11
CA ILE A 42 24.66 7.77 6.57
C ILE A 42 25.09 9.24 6.42
N LEU A 43 26.29 9.60 6.88
CA LEU A 43 26.84 10.95 6.74
C LEU A 43 27.72 11.09 5.50
N THR A 44 28.24 9.99 4.95
CA THR A 44 29.30 10.03 3.93
C THR A 44 29.07 9.08 2.76
N ASP A 45 28.37 7.95 2.96
CA ASP A 45 28.26 6.90 1.94
C ASP A 45 26.98 7.02 1.11
N PHE A 46 26.84 8.17 0.45
CA PHE A 46 25.77 8.43 -0.54
C PHE A 46 26.31 9.29 -1.69
N ILE A 47 25.68 9.19 -2.86
CA ILE A 47 25.92 10.11 -3.98
C ILE A 47 24.76 11.10 -4.08
N VAL A 48 25.02 12.30 -4.60
CA VAL A 48 23.98 13.28 -4.89
C VAL A 48 23.69 13.26 -6.39
N THR A 49 22.43 12.99 -6.76
CA THR A 49 21.98 12.98 -8.15
C THR A 49 21.61 14.38 -8.63
N GLU A 50 21.42 14.55 -9.94
CA GLU A 50 20.92 15.80 -10.54
C GLU A 50 19.53 16.19 -10.01
N SER A 51 18.70 15.20 -9.65
CA SER A 51 17.39 15.42 -9.02
C SER A 51 17.48 15.84 -7.54
N GLY A 52 18.68 15.99 -6.98
CA GLY A 52 18.90 16.32 -5.58
C GLY A 52 18.69 15.15 -4.62
N CYS A 53 18.48 13.93 -5.12
CA CYS A 53 18.37 12.74 -4.29
C CYS A 53 19.74 12.38 -3.71
N TRP A 54 19.73 11.92 -2.46
CA TRP A 54 20.92 11.35 -1.82
C TRP A 54 20.79 9.84 -1.88
N GLU A 55 21.45 9.21 -2.85
CA GLU A 55 21.30 7.78 -3.10
C GLU A 55 22.29 6.98 -2.25
N TRP A 56 21.74 6.16 -1.35
CA TRP A 56 22.50 5.34 -0.42
C TRP A 56 23.42 4.33 -1.12
N GLN A 57 24.71 4.31 -0.76
CA GLN A 57 25.71 3.41 -1.33
C GLN A 57 26.01 2.19 -0.43
N GLY A 58 25.30 2.04 0.69
CA GLY A 58 25.44 0.91 1.59
C GLY A 58 24.56 -0.29 1.20
N LEU A 59 24.14 -1.05 2.21
CA LEU A 59 23.27 -2.21 1.97
C LEU A 59 21.90 -1.77 1.47
N VAL A 60 21.45 -2.33 0.35
CA VAL A 60 20.10 -2.15 -0.19
C VAL A 60 19.42 -3.52 -0.25
N ASP A 61 18.15 -3.59 0.12
CA ASP A 61 17.38 -4.84 0.07
C ASP A 61 16.82 -5.13 -1.33
N LYS A 62 16.16 -6.28 -1.50
CA LYS A 62 15.56 -6.70 -2.76
C LYS A 62 14.44 -5.79 -3.27
N ASN A 63 13.88 -4.94 -2.40
CA ASN A 63 12.79 -4.03 -2.71
C ASN A 63 13.31 -2.59 -2.96
N GLY A 64 14.63 -2.39 -2.99
CA GLY A 64 15.27 -1.10 -3.23
C GLY A 64 15.46 -0.23 -1.99
N TYR A 65 15.15 -0.73 -0.79
CA TYR A 65 15.28 0.06 0.44
C TYR A 65 16.67 -0.06 1.06
N GLY A 66 17.31 1.09 1.29
CA GLY A 66 18.58 1.16 2.00
C GLY A 66 18.46 0.75 3.49
N ARG A 67 19.44 0.01 3.99
CA ARG A 67 19.61 -0.34 5.40
C ARG A 67 20.87 0.34 5.95
N ALA A 68 20.74 1.01 7.09
CA ALA A 68 21.84 1.71 7.72
C ALA A 68 21.94 1.37 9.22
N TYR A 69 23.14 1.53 9.75
CA TYR A 69 23.39 1.40 11.17
C TYR A 69 23.04 2.69 11.90
N ASP A 70 22.29 2.58 12.99
CA ASP A 70 21.90 3.69 13.86
C ASP A 70 22.51 3.51 15.26
N ALA A 71 23.53 4.33 15.56
CA ALA A 71 24.22 4.32 16.83
C ALA A 71 23.37 4.89 17.99
N SER A 72 22.29 5.63 17.69
CA SER A 72 21.39 6.17 18.71
C SER A 72 20.41 5.11 19.26
N MET A 73 20.18 4.02 18.51
CA MET A 73 19.22 2.99 18.87
C MET A 73 19.75 1.98 19.91
N PRO A 74 18.88 1.33 20.70
CA PRO A 74 19.28 0.31 21.67
C PRO A 74 20.07 -0.85 21.04
N ALA A 75 20.96 -1.46 21.83
CA ALA A 75 21.68 -2.66 21.41
C ALA A 75 20.70 -3.76 20.94
N GLY A 76 21.03 -4.40 19.82
CA GLY A 76 20.15 -5.38 19.16
C GLY A 76 19.15 -4.80 18.14
N ARG A 77 18.89 -3.48 18.14
CA ARG A 77 18.00 -2.80 17.18
C ARG A 77 18.69 -1.67 16.39
N ARG A 78 20.00 -1.80 16.19
CA ARG A 78 20.85 -0.77 15.58
C ARG A 78 20.87 -0.78 14.05
N ILE A 79 20.00 -1.55 13.40
CA ILE A 79 19.85 -1.55 11.94
C ILE A 79 18.42 -1.14 11.62
N ASP A 80 18.26 -0.06 10.88
CA ASP A 80 16.97 0.47 10.43
C ASP A 80 17.07 0.91 8.96
N TRP A 81 15.98 1.43 8.40
CA TRP A 81 15.95 1.99 7.05
C TRP A 81 16.82 3.25 6.94
N ALA A 82 17.64 3.33 5.90
CA ALA A 82 18.62 4.40 5.69
C ALA A 82 17.98 5.79 5.71
N HIS A 83 16.84 5.97 5.03
CA HIS A 83 16.10 7.23 5.02
C HIS A 83 15.60 7.63 6.43
N ARG A 84 15.15 6.67 7.26
CA ARG A 84 14.73 6.94 8.64
C ARG A 84 15.91 7.34 9.54
N VAL A 85 17.05 6.67 9.38
CA VAL A 85 18.28 7.02 10.09
C VAL A 85 18.74 8.43 9.69
N SER A 86 18.72 8.73 8.39
CA SER A 86 19.09 10.06 7.87
C SER A 86 18.17 11.15 8.41
N TYR A 87 16.85 10.92 8.41
CA TYR A 87 15.86 11.83 8.97
C TYR A 87 16.10 12.08 10.46
N ARG A 88 16.30 11.01 11.26
CA ARG A 88 16.56 11.14 12.70
C ARG A 88 17.80 11.93 13.05
N LEU A 89 18.88 11.76 12.29
CA LEU A 89 20.14 12.44 12.56
C LEU A 89 20.14 13.91 12.12
N ARG A 90 19.34 14.27 11.10
CA ARG A 90 19.37 15.62 10.50
C ARG A 90 18.19 16.49 10.88
N ILE A 91 17.03 15.89 11.13
CA ILE A 91 15.78 16.60 11.46
C ILE A 91 15.37 16.29 12.90
N GLY A 92 15.38 15.01 13.29
CA GLY A 92 14.99 14.58 14.64
C GLY A 92 14.04 13.39 14.63
N PRO A 93 13.43 13.05 15.78
CA PRO A 93 12.60 11.86 15.91
C PRO A 93 11.44 11.87 14.90
N ILE A 94 11.18 10.72 14.30
CA ILE A 94 9.96 10.52 13.49
C ILE A 94 8.78 10.50 14.46
N PRO A 95 7.73 11.33 14.27
CA PRO A 95 6.59 11.36 15.16
C PRO A 95 5.94 9.97 15.32
N GLU A 96 5.35 9.72 16.48
CA GLU A 96 4.66 8.47 16.73
C GLU A 96 3.53 8.28 15.71
N ASN A 97 3.32 7.03 15.26
CA ASN A 97 2.33 6.66 14.24
C ASN A 97 2.51 7.33 12.87
N HIS A 98 3.69 7.89 12.58
CA HIS A 98 4.04 8.42 11.26
C HIS A 98 5.01 7.50 10.52
N GLU A 99 4.78 7.40 9.21
CA GLU A 99 5.68 6.80 8.22
C GLU A 99 6.37 7.94 7.44
N LEU A 100 7.53 7.69 6.85
CA LEU A 100 8.19 8.68 5.99
C LEU A 100 7.83 8.36 4.54
N ASP A 101 7.17 9.29 3.86
CA ASP A 101 6.84 9.23 2.44
C ASP A 101 7.94 9.90 1.62
N HIS A 102 8.39 9.22 0.55
CA HIS A 102 9.34 9.78 -0.40
C HIS A 102 8.61 10.69 -1.39
N THR A 103 8.73 12.01 -1.22
CA THR A 103 8.14 12.98 -2.16
C THR A 103 8.80 12.93 -3.55
N CYS A 104 10.02 12.40 -3.62
CA CYS A 104 10.78 12.19 -4.86
C CYS A 104 10.54 10.81 -5.52
N GLU A 105 9.72 9.94 -4.91
CA GLU A 105 9.41 8.58 -5.39
C GLU A 105 10.63 7.65 -5.60
N ASN A 106 11.81 8.06 -5.12
CA ASN A 106 13.04 7.26 -5.15
C ASN A 106 13.26 6.56 -3.80
N THR A 107 13.04 5.24 -3.75
CA THR A 107 13.10 4.44 -2.51
C THR A 107 14.50 4.34 -1.88
N VAL A 108 15.58 4.49 -2.68
CA VAL A 108 16.96 4.48 -2.17
C VAL A 108 17.40 5.86 -1.65
N CYS A 109 16.62 6.90 -1.94
CA CYS A 109 16.90 8.26 -1.49
C CYS A 109 16.80 8.36 0.04
N MET A 110 17.80 9.01 0.63
CA MET A 110 17.89 9.30 2.06
C MET A 110 18.03 10.81 2.33
N ASN A 111 17.73 11.66 1.35
CA ASN A 111 17.71 13.11 1.54
C ASN A 111 16.54 13.49 2.46
N PRO A 112 16.78 14.03 3.68
CA PRO A 112 15.68 14.38 4.59
C PRO A 112 14.73 15.43 4.03
N ALA A 113 15.17 16.28 3.09
CA ALA A 113 14.30 17.25 2.43
C ALA A 113 13.28 16.60 1.46
N HIS A 114 13.50 15.33 1.08
CA HIS A 114 12.60 14.55 0.23
C HIS A 114 11.75 13.55 1.04
N LEU A 115 11.72 13.68 2.37
CA LEU A 115 11.00 12.80 3.28
C LEU A 115 9.94 13.60 4.03
N ASP A 116 8.68 13.20 3.89
CA ASP A 116 7.55 13.82 4.58
C ASP A 116 6.99 12.85 5.62
N PRO A 117 6.99 13.20 6.93
CA PRO A 117 6.29 12.42 7.93
C PRO A 117 4.78 12.49 7.72
N VAL A 118 4.18 11.36 7.37
CA VAL A 118 2.75 11.24 7.11
C VAL A 118 2.14 10.16 7.97
N THR A 119 0.85 10.30 8.26
CA THR A 119 0.10 9.20 8.88
C THR A 119 -0.03 8.03 7.91
N ARG A 120 -0.21 6.82 8.43
CA ARG A 120 -0.42 5.63 7.58
C ARG A 120 -1.59 5.76 6.58
N PRO A 121 -2.76 6.31 6.95
CA PRO A 121 -3.83 6.58 5.99
C PRO A 121 -3.40 7.53 4.86
N GLU A 122 -2.64 8.58 5.19
CA GLU A 122 -2.14 9.54 4.21
C GLU A 122 -1.08 8.92 3.28
N HIS A 123 -0.16 8.11 3.82
CA HIS A 123 0.82 7.38 3.01
C HIS A 123 0.15 6.44 2.00
N VAL A 124 -0.85 5.68 2.44
CA VAL A 124 -1.67 4.82 1.58
C VAL A 124 -2.41 5.66 0.53
N ARG A 125 -2.98 6.80 0.93
CA ARG A 125 -3.67 7.73 0.04
C ARG A 125 -2.77 8.19 -1.10
N ARG A 126 -1.61 8.75 -0.78
CA ARG A 126 -0.63 9.24 -1.77
C ARG A 126 -0.12 8.12 -2.67
N THR A 127 0.13 6.94 -2.11
CA THR A 127 0.59 5.77 -2.89
C THR A 127 -0.46 5.35 -3.92
N ILE A 128 -1.73 5.29 -3.52
CA ILE A 128 -2.83 4.93 -4.43
C ILE A 128 -3.04 6.02 -5.48
N GLU A 129 -2.94 7.29 -5.10
CA GLU A 129 -3.07 8.43 -6.01
C GLU A 129 -1.98 8.41 -7.10
N ARG A 130 -0.71 8.25 -6.73
CA ARG A 130 0.43 8.11 -7.67
C ARG A 130 0.24 6.93 -8.61
N ALA A 131 -0.33 5.83 -8.13
CA ALA A 131 -0.65 4.66 -8.95
C ALA A 131 -1.91 4.84 -9.83
N GLY A 132 -2.55 6.01 -9.83
CA GLY A 132 -3.79 6.31 -10.57
C GLY A 132 -5.03 5.59 -10.02
N GLY A 133 -4.95 5.01 -8.82
CA GLY A 133 -6.00 4.17 -8.26
C GLY A 133 -7.26 4.94 -7.85
N TYR A 134 -7.15 6.19 -7.42
CA TYR A 134 -8.30 7.02 -7.05
C TYR A 134 -9.07 7.58 -8.24
N VAL A 135 -8.38 7.92 -9.33
CA VAL A 135 -9.02 8.28 -10.59
C VAL A 135 -10.01 7.19 -11.00
N ARG A 136 -9.58 5.92 -10.95
CA ARG A 136 -10.44 4.77 -11.24
C ARG A 136 -11.61 4.60 -10.25
N GLN A 137 -11.43 4.94 -8.97
CA GLN A 137 -12.52 4.86 -7.98
C GLN A 137 -13.55 5.98 -8.17
N GLN A 138 -13.09 7.20 -8.46
CA GLN A 138 -13.94 8.35 -8.78
C GLN A 138 -14.69 8.14 -10.09
N GLU A 139 -14.04 7.59 -11.12
CA GLU A 139 -14.69 7.18 -12.37
C GLU A 139 -15.83 6.19 -12.10
N ALA A 140 -15.58 5.13 -11.33
CA ALA A 140 -16.62 4.16 -10.96
C ALA A 140 -17.81 4.82 -10.24
N ALA A 141 -17.52 5.74 -9.32
CA ALA A 141 -18.54 6.47 -8.57
C ALA A 141 -19.32 7.47 -9.45
N ALA A 142 -18.65 8.15 -10.39
CA ALA A 142 -19.26 9.05 -11.36
C ALA A 142 -20.16 8.30 -12.35
N MET A 143 -19.74 7.12 -12.84
CA MET A 143 -20.59 6.24 -13.65
C MET A 143 -21.81 5.76 -12.86
N ARG A 144 -21.66 5.49 -11.56
CA ARG A 144 -22.81 5.18 -10.70
C ARG A 144 -23.72 6.39 -10.54
N HIS A 145 -23.16 7.59 -10.38
CA HIS A 145 -23.88 8.87 -10.34
C HIS A 145 -24.77 9.10 -11.56
N SER A 146 -24.25 8.80 -12.76
CA SER A 146 -25.01 8.92 -14.00
C SER A 146 -26.11 7.86 -14.17
N GLY A 147 -26.32 6.99 -13.17
CA GLY A 147 -27.39 6.00 -13.15
C GLY A 147 -27.01 4.62 -13.65
N MET A 148 -25.77 4.39 -14.07
CA MET A 148 -25.32 3.06 -14.52
C MET A 148 -25.41 2.03 -13.39
N THR A 149 -25.77 0.81 -13.76
CA THR A 149 -25.75 -0.36 -12.89
C THR A 149 -24.31 -0.83 -12.65
N TYR A 150 -24.08 -1.57 -11.57
CA TYR A 150 -22.75 -2.16 -11.33
C TYR A 150 -22.32 -3.16 -12.40
N ALA A 151 -23.25 -3.74 -13.17
CA ALA A 151 -22.92 -4.60 -14.30
C ALA A 151 -22.35 -3.77 -15.47
N GLU A 152 -23.03 -2.68 -15.84
CA GLU A 152 -22.58 -1.77 -16.90
C GLU A 152 -21.25 -1.09 -16.52
N ILE A 153 -21.08 -0.69 -15.26
CA ILE A 153 -19.81 -0.14 -14.76
C ILE A 153 -18.69 -1.18 -14.86
N ALA A 154 -18.97 -2.43 -14.49
CA ALA A 154 -17.97 -3.50 -14.57
C ALA A 154 -17.53 -3.76 -16.00
N GLU A 155 -18.46 -3.73 -16.96
CA GLU A 155 -18.15 -3.85 -18.39
C GLU A 155 -17.33 -2.66 -18.89
N ALA A 156 -17.79 -1.42 -18.65
CA ALA A 156 -17.14 -0.19 -19.09
C ALA A 156 -15.70 -0.03 -18.54
N MET A 157 -15.46 -0.53 -17.33
CA MET A 157 -14.14 -0.46 -16.67
C MET A 157 -13.32 -1.74 -16.79
N HIS A 158 -13.79 -2.74 -17.56
CA HIS A 158 -13.14 -4.06 -17.71
C HIS A 158 -12.81 -4.76 -16.38
N LEU A 159 -13.78 -4.76 -15.46
CA LEU A 159 -13.65 -5.37 -14.14
C LEU A 159 -14.11 -6.83 -14.16
N SER A 160 -13.69 -7.59 -13.15
CA SER A 160 -14.06 -9.00 -12.99
C SER A 160 -15.56 -9.25 -12.73
N GLY A 161 -16.36 -8.20 -12.53
CA GLY A 161 -17.81 -8.28 -12.40
C GLY A 161 -18.40 -7.24 -11.45
N ARG A 162 -19.73 -7.31 -11.24
CA ARG A 162 -20.51 -6.33 -10.46
C ARG A 162 -19.96 -6.06 -9.05
N SER A 163 -19.45 -7.08 -8.37
CA SER A 163 -18.92 -6.94 -7.01
C SER A 163 -17.64 -6.09 -6.98
N ALA A 164 -16.82 -6.18 -8.03
CA ALA A 164 -15.60 -5.38 -8.16
C ALA A 164 -15.91 -3.92 -8.51
N ALA A 165 -17.01 -3.65 -9.24
CA ALA A 165 -17.52 -2.30 -9.46
C ALA A 165 -18.08 -1.70 -8.17
N HIS A 166 -18.93 -2.44 -7.44
CA HIS A 166 -19.47 -2.02 -6.14
C HIS A 166 -18.36 -1.68 -5.15
N ALA A 167 -17.33 -2.52 -5.03
CA ALA A 167 -16.20 -2.28 -4.14
C ALA A 167 -15.45 -0.98 -4.45
N ARG A 168 -15.30 -0.62 -5.75
CA ARG A 168 -14.65 0.64 -6.15
C ARG A 168 -15.48 1.86 -5.79
N VAL A 169 -16.79 1.82 -6.03
CA VAL A 169 -17.71 2.91 -5.65
C VAL A 169 -17.72 3.09 -4.13
N GLN A 170 -17.82 1.97 -3.38
CA GLN A 170 -17.79 2.03 -1.92
C GLN A 170 -16.44 2.51 -1.38
N SER A 171 -15.33 2.15 -2.03
CA SER A 171 -14.01 2.67 -1.68
C SER A 171 -13.91 4.18 -1.95
N ALA A 172 -14.48 4.67 -3.05
CA ALA A 172 -14.53 6.11 -3.31
C ALA A 172 -15.27 6.86 -2.19
N ILE A 173 -16.41 6.33 -1.74
CA ILE A 173 -17.17 6.89 -0.62
C ILE A 173 -16.37 6.83 0.69
N ASN A 174 -15.85 5.66 1.05
CA ASN A 174 -15.14 5.44 2.32
C ASN A 174 -13.86 6.27 2.43
N ASN A 175 -13.20 6.53 1.30
CA ASN A 175 -12.01 7.36 1.21
C ASN A 175 -12.33 8.86 1.08
N GLY A 176 -13.61 9.26 1.14
CA GLY A 176 -14.05 10.65 1.05
C GLY A 176 -13.80 11.30 -0.32
N LEU A 177 -13.73 10.50 -1.39
CA LEU A 177 -13.46 10.98 -2.74
C LEU A 177 -14.72 11.48 -3.47
N VAL A 178 -15.90 11.05 -3.01
CA VAL A 178 -17.22 11.40 -3.53
C VAL A 178 -18.22 11.42 -2.36
N ASP A 179 -19.16 12.36 -2.36
CA ASP A 179 -20.20 12.41 -1.33
C ASP A 179 -21.18 11.23 -1.51
N PRO A 180 -21.49 10.46 -0.44
CA PRO A 180 -22.46 9.36 -0.53
C PRO A 180 -23.85 9.78 -1.07
N SER A 181 -24.25 11.03 -0.88
CA SER A 181 -25.53 11.57 -1.36
C SER A 181 -25.56 11.79 -2.87
N GLU A 182 -24.40 11.97 -3.49
CA GLU A 182 -24.27 12.05 -4.94
C GLU A 182 -24.45 10.68 -5.58
N VAL A 183 -24.10 9.58 -4.91
CA VAL A 183 -24.25 8.24 -5.48
C VAL A 183 -25.72 7.76 -5.36
N PRO A 184 -26.43 7.50 -6.48
CA PRO A 184 -27.82 7.07 -6.46
C PRO A 184 -27.97 5.79 -5.66
N ARG A 185 -28.82 5.84 -4.63
CA ARG A 185 -29.20 4.62 -3.91
C ARG A 185 -30.01 3.74 -4.84
N VAL A 186 -29.84 2.42 -4.72
CA VAL A 186 -30.72 1.47 -5.39
C VAL A 186 -32.15 1.77 -4.91
N ARG A 187 -33.06 2.07 -5.85
CA ARG A 187 -34.48 2.27 -5.53
C ARG A 187 -34.97 1.02 -4.82
N ARG A 188 -35.46 1.16 -3.60
CA ARG A 188 -36.17 0.06 -2.92
C ARG A 188 -37.55 -0.05 -3.55
N LEU A 189 -37.90 -1.26 -3.98
CA LEU A 189 -39.25 -1.57 -4.43
C LEU A 189 -40.17 -1.56 -3.22
N ASP A 190 -41.30 -0.88 -3.36
CA ASP A 190 -42.31 -0.78 -2.31
C ASP A 190 -43.42 -1.84 -2.47
N SER A 191 -44.42 -1.78 -1.60
CA SER A 191 -45.54 -2.73 -1.62
C SER A 191 -46.38 -2.64 -2.90
N ALA A 192 -46.47 -1.47 -3.53
CA ALA A 192 -47.20 -1.28 -4.78
C ALA A 192 -46.39 -1.87 -5.96
N ASP A 193 -45.09 -1.60 -6.00
CA ASP A 193 -44.17 -2.22 -6.97
C ASP A 193 -44.24 -3.76 -6.89
N HIS A 194 -44.30 -4.31 -5.67
CA HIS A 194 -44.43 -5.76 -5.48
C HIS A 194 -45.76 -6.33 -5.97
N ALA A 195 -46.86 -5.58 -5.85
CA ALA A 195 -48.16 -6.01 -6.37
C ALA A 195 -48.15 -6.01 -7.89
N ASP A 196 -47.69 -4.92 -8.51
CA ASP A 196 -47.61 -4.80 -9.97
C ASP A 196 -46.67 -5.86 -10.58
N ILE A 197 -45.52 -6.12 -9.97
CA ILE A 197 -44.60 -7.19 -10.41
C ILE A 197 -45.29 -8.56 -10.42
N ARG A 198 -46.13 -8.86 -9.41
CA ARG A 198 -46.86 -10.13 -9.36
C ARG A 198 -47.95 -10.20 -10.43
N ASP A 199 -48.66 -9.09 -10.67
CA ASP A 199 -49.69 -9.01 -11.69
C ASP A 199 -49.09 -9.18 -13.09
N LEU A 200 -47.98 -8.50 -13.39
CA LEU A 200 -47.23 -8.65 -14.64
C LEU A 200 -46.74 -10.10 -14.84
N TYR A 201 -46.25 -10.73 -13.79
CA TYR A 201 -45.83 -12.13 -13.86
C TYR A 201 -47.02 -13.08 -14.08
N ALA A 202 -48.17 -12.83 -13.44
CA ALA A 202 -49.39 -13.60 -13.64
C ALA A 202 -49.96 -13.46 -15.06
N LEU A 203 -49.72 -12.31 -15.72
CA LEU A 203 -50.01 -12.08 -17.13
C LEU A 203 -49.03 -12.80 -18.09
N GLY A 204 -48.03 -13.49 -17.56
CA GLY A 204 -47.06 -14.28 -18.34
C GLY A 204 -45.87 -13.49 -18.87
N ILE A 205 -45.66 -12.25 -18.39
CA ILE A 205 -44.48 -11.46 -18.79
C ILE A 205 -43.21 -12.12 -18.23
N PRO A 206 -42.15 -12.31 -19.04
CA PRO A 206 -40.89 -12.89 -18.59
C PRO A 206 -40.24 -12.09 -17.44
N GLN A 207 -39.71 -12.78 -16.44
CA GLN A 207 -39.06 -12.14 -15.28
C GLN A 207 -37.91 -11.22 -15.68
N SER A 208 -37.19 -11.55 -16.76
CA SER A 208 -36.13 -10.71 -17.34
C SER A 208 -36.63 -9.38 -17.86
N GLU A 209 -37.85 -9.34 -18.39
CA GLU A 209 -38.45 -8.14 -18.93
C GLU A 209 -39.00 -7.26 -17.81
N ILE A 210 -39.65 -7.87 -16.82
CA ILE A 210 -40.08 -7.19 -15.57
C ILE A 210 -38.86 -6.59 -14.84
N ALA A 211 -37.76 -7.35 -14.73
CA ALA A 211 -36.52 -6.89 -14.10
C ALA A 211 -35.94 -5.64 -14.80
N SER A 212 -36.02 -5.61 -16.14
CA SER A 212 -35.60 -4.46 -16.95
C SER A 212 -36.45 -3.22 -16.67
N TRP A 213 -37.78 -3.33 -16.68
CA TRP A 213 -38.68 -2.20 -16.42
C TRP A 213 -38.48 -1.60 -15.02
N TYR A 214 -38.24 -2.46 -14.03
CA TYR A 214 -38.01 -2.04 -12.65
C TYR A 214 -36.55 -1.72 -12.32
N ARG A 215 -35.63 -1.84 -13.30
CA ARG A 215 -34.17 -1.66 -13.13
C ARG A 215 -33.62 -2.43 -11.92
N THR A 216 -34.02 -3.69 -11.81
CA THR A 216 -33.64 -4.60 -10.73
C THR A 216 -33.13 -5.93 -11.32
N ASP A 217 -32.65 -6.86 -10.49
CA ASP A 217 -32.19 -8.17 -10.95
C ASP A 217 -33.28 -9.26 -10.95
N ASN A 218 -33.10 -10.27 -11.81
CA ASN A 218 -34.00 -11.44 -11.90
C ASN A 218 -34.18 -12.19 -10.58
N SER A 219 -33.17 -12.20 -9.71
CA SER A 219 -33.28 -12.86 -8.41
C SER A 219 -34.22 -12.11 -7.48
N GLN A 220 -34.27 -10.78 -7.56
CA GLN A 220 -35.22 -9.95 -6.83
C GLN A 220 -36.64 -10.11 -7.36
N ILE A 221 -36.84 -10.13 -8.68
CA ILE A 221 -38.15 -10.42 -9.29
C ILE A 221 -38.63 -11.83 -8.88
N SER A 222 -37.77 -12.83 -9.02
CA SER A 222 -38.08 -14.22 -8.61
C SER A 222 -38.48 -14.32 -7.14
N ARG A 223 -37.81 -13.60 -6.23
CA ARG A 223 -38.19 -13.53 -4.81
C ARG A 223 -39.58 -12.92 -4.59
N ILE A 224 -39.95 -11.89 -5.38
CA ILE A 224 -41.25 -11.22 -5.26
C ILE A 224 -42.38 -12.10 -5.81
N CYS A 225 -42.15 -12.76 -6.95
CA CYS A 225 -43.13 -13.62 -7.61
C CYS A 225 -43.36 -14.94 -6.88
N ASN A 226 -42.30 -15.56 -6.36
CA ASN A 226 -42.38 -16.88 -5.72
C ASN A 226 -42.74 -16.83 -4.23
N GLY A 227 -42.75 -15.63 -3.63
CA GLY A 227 -42.91 -15.46 -2.19
C GLY A 227 -41.75 -16.08 -1.40
N LEU A 228 -41.50 -15.59 -0.19
CA LEU A 228 -40.57 -16.27 0.72
C LEU A 228 -41.17 -17.62 1.15
N VAL A 229 -40.75 -18.71 0.50
CA VAL A 229 -40.74 -20.03 1.16
C VAL A 229 -39.53 -20.03 2.08
N GLY A 230 -39.73 -19.67 3.35
CA GLY A 230 -38.67 -19.69 4.36
C GLY A 230 -38.92 -18.80 5.57
N ALA A 231 -39.92 -19.15 6.38
CA ALA A 231 -40.02 -18.74 7.78
C ALA A 231 -40.28 -19.99 8.63
N ALA A 232 -39.20 -20.68 9.00
CA ALA A 232 -39.00 -21.52 10.19
C ALA A 232 -37.51 -21.86 10.28
#